data_AF-A0A7C7CQP3-F1
#
_entry.id   AF-A0A7C7CQP3-F1
#
_cell.length_a   1.000
_cell.length_b   1.000
_cell.length_c   1.000
_cell.angle_alpha   90.00
_cell.angle_beta   90.00
_cell.angle_gamma   90.00
#
_symmetry.space_group_name_H-M   'P 1'
#
loop_
_entity.id
_entity.type
_entity.pdbx_description
1 polymer ?
#
loop_
_entity_poly.entity_id
_entity_poly.type
_entity_poly.pdbx_seq_one_letter_code
_entity_poly.pdbx_strand_id
1 'polypeptide(L)'
;MAFGILLGLVHFAHQPIGNSLIAQYTTSENRGLGYGISFFLSFGLGSFAAGIGGSLAESHGVQVVFPFVAIFMGCAFLLALYLRKIS
;
A
#
# COMPACT_ATOMS: atom_id res chain seq x y z
N MET A 1 -0.88 -15.04 -19.67
CA MET A 1 0.25 -15.72 -19.00
C MET A 1 1.36 -14.75 -18.63
N ALA A 2 1.97 -14.02 -19.58
CA ALA A 2 3.05 -13.05 -19.29
C ALA A 2 2.66 -11.95 -18.27
N PHE A 3 1.46 -11.36 -18.39
CA PHE A 3 0.96 -10.37 -17.43
C PHE A 3 0.86 -10.91 -15.99
N GLY A 4 0.45 -12.16 -15.81
CA GLY A 4 0.35 -12.77 -14.48
C GLY A 4 1.71 -13.00 -13.84
N ILE A 5 2.71 -13.39 -14.64
CA ILE A 5 4.10 -13.56 -14.17
C ILE A 5 4.71 -12.22 -13.77
N LEU A 6 4.52 -11.18 -14.60
CA LEU A 6 4.96 -9.81 -14.30
C LEU A 6 4.29 -9.27 -13.03
N LEU A 7 2.98 -9.44 -12.91
CA LEU A 7 2.23 -9.03 -11.72
C LEU A 7 2.75 -9.74 -10.48
N GLY A 8 2.96 -11.07 -10.54
CA GLY A 8 3.51 -11.85 -9.44
C GLY A 8 4.88 -11.35 -9.02
N LEU A 9 5.80 -11.14 -9.97
CA LEU A 9 7.13 -10.60 -9.70
C LEU A 9 7.08 -9.24 -9.01
N VAL A 10 6.30 -8.30 -9.53
CA VAL A 10 6.18 -6.95 -8.95
C VAL A 10 5.55 -7.00 -7.56
N HIS A 11 4.51 -7.81 -7.39
CA HIS A 11 3.79 -7.95 -6.12
C HIS A 11 4.70 -8.51 -5.02
N PHE A 12 5.46 -9.57 -5.32
CA PHE A 12 6.37 -10.16 -4.34
C PHE A 12 7.65 -9.34 -4.13
N ALA A 13 8.09 -8.53 -5.10
CA ALA A 13 9.24 -7.64 -4.95
C ALA A 13 8.97 -6.48 -3.98
N HIS A 14 7.71 -6.08 -3.79
CA HIS A 14 7.33 -5.00 -2.89
C HIS A 14 7.75 -5.26 -1.42
N GLN A 15 7.60 -6.51 -0.96
CA GLN A 15 7.87 -6.89 0.42
C GLN A 15 9.37 -6.81 0.82
N PRO A 16 10.33 -7.37 0.05
CA PRO A 16 11.76 -7.23 0.36
C PRO A 16 12.27 -5.79 0.19
N ILE A 17 11.77 -5.03 -0.79
CA ILE A 17 12.14 -3.61 -0.98
C ILE A 17 11.69 -2.78 0.23
N GLY A 18 10.42 -2.92 0.65
CA GLY A 18 9.89 -2.21 1.81
C GLY A 18 10.67 -2.52 3.09
N ASN A 19 10.96 -3.80 3.33
CA ASN A 19 11.72 -4.20 4.52
C ASN A 19 13.17 -3.70 4.49
N SER A 20 13.82 -3.70 3.32
CA SER A 20 15.17 -3.13 3.17
C SER A 20 15.20 -1.64 3.44
N LEU A 21 14.22 -0.88 2.95
CA LEU A 21 14.11 0.56 3.20
C LEU A 21 13.93 0.85 4.69
N ILE A 22 13.02 0.14 5.37
CA ILE A 22 12.84 0.29 6.83
C ILE A 22 14.16 0.03 7.56
N ALA A 23 14.87 -1.04 7.21
CA ALA A 23 16.15 -1.39 7.83
C ALA A 23 17.27 -0.37 7.57
N GLN A 24 17.22 0.34 6.43
CA GLN A 24 18.16 1.41 6.08
C GLN A 24 17.86 2.73 6.82
N TYR A 25 16.58 3.07 6.98
CA TYR A 25 16.16 4.31 7.65
C TYR A 25 15.99 4.19 9.17
N THR A 26 16.17 2.99 9.75
CA THR A 26 16.08 2.76 11.19
C THR A 26 17.38 2.22 11.77
N THR A 27 17.76 2.70 12.96
CA THR A 27 18.91 2.19 13.72
C THR A 27 18.64 0.78 14.23
N SER A 28 19.68 -0.04 14.38
CA SER A 28 19.55 -1.46 14.74
C SER A 28 18.70 -1.72 16.00
N GLU A 29 18.73 -0.79 16.96
CA GLU A 29 17.94 -0.83 18.20
C GLU A 29 16.45 -0.53 17.97
N ASN A 30 16.12 0.32 16.99
CA ASN A 30 14.76 0.77 16.67
C ASN A 30 14.12 0.04 15.47
N ARG A 31 14.82 -0.93 14.85
CA ARG A 31 14.29 -1.70 13.71
C ARG A 31 12.98 -2.42 14.02
N GLY A 32 12.86 -2.98 15.22
CA GLY A 32 11.63 -3.64 15.67
C GLY A 32 10.44 -2.67 15.70
N LEU A 33 10.65 -1.44 16.16
CA LEU A 33 9.63 -0.38 16.13
C LEU A 33 9.33 0.07 14.69
N GLY A 34 10.35 0.20 13.84
CA GLY A 34 10.17 0.55 12.42
C GLY A 34 9.31 -0.45 11.65
N TYR A 35 9.56 -1.75 11.84
CA TYR A 35 8.70 -2.80 11.31
C TYR A 35 7.32 -2.79 11.94
N GLY A 36 7.23 -2.60 13.27
CA GLY A 36 5.97 -2.51 14.00
C GLY A 36 5.05 -1.40 13.47
N ILE A 37 5.59 -0.19 13.23
CA ILE A 37 4.85 0.93 12.63
C ILE A 37 4.41 0.59 11.20
N SER A 38 5.29 -0.01 10.40
CA SER A 38 4.97 -0.36 9.01
C SER A 38 3.87 -1.42 8.92
N PHE A 39 3.91 -2.44 9.79
CA PHE A 39 2.85 -3.44 9.91
C PHE A 39 1.55 -2.84 10.47
N PHE A 40 1.64 -1.98 11.49
CA PHE A 40 0.48 -1.31 12.06
C PHE A 40 -0.22 -0.43 11.02
N LEU A 41 0.52 0.33 10.21
CA LEU A 41 -0.05 1.13 9.14
C LEU A 41 -0.63 0.23 8.04
N SER A 42 0.08 -0.82 7.63
CA SER A 42 -0.39 -1.72 6.57
C SER A 42 -1.67 -2.45 6.93
N PHE A 43 -1.74 -3.03 8.14
CA PHE A 43 -2.91 -3.77 8.60
C PHE A 43 -3.98 -2.86 9.20
N GLY A 44 -3.59 -1.85 9.97
CA GLY A 44 -4.50 -0.88 10.58
C GLY A 44 -5.22 -0.04 9.53
N LEU A 45 -4.50 0.72 8.70
CA LEU A 45 -5.13 1.49 7.61
C LEU A 45 -5.77 0.57 6.56
N GLY A 46 -5.16 -0.60 6.30
CA GLY A 46 -5.74 -1.62 5.42
C GLY A 46 -7.11 -2.11 5.90
N SER A 47 -7.30 -2.28 7.22
CA SER A 47 -8.59 -2.69 7.79
C SER A 47 -9.70 -1.66 7.59
N PHE A 48 -9.38 -0.36 7.69
CA PHE A 48 -10.31 0.71 7.39
C PHE A 48 -10.69 0.72 5.90
N ALA A 49 -9.71 0.50 5.00
CA ALA A 49 -9.97 0.39 3.57
C ALA A 49 -10.89 -0.80 3.25
N ALA A 50 -10.68 -1.95 3.90
CA ALA A 50 -11.55 -3.12 3.75
C ALA A 50 -12.97 -2.86 4.28
N GLY A 51 -13.11 -2.20 5.42
CA GLY A 51 -14.42 -1.84 5.99
C GLY A 51 -15.20 -0.86 5.12
N ILE A 52 -14.54 0.21 4.64
CA ILE A 52 -15.14 1.19 3.73
C ILE A 52 -15.48 0.53 2.40
N GLY A 53 -14.57 -0.24 1.81
CA GLY A 53 -14.80 -0.97 0.57
C GLY A 53 -15.95 -1.97 0.67
N GLY A 54 -16.05 -2.70 1.79
CA GLY A 54 -17.14 -3.62 2.08
C GLY A 54 -18.49 -2.90 2.21
N SER A 55 -18.53 -1.78 2.95
CA SER A 55 -19.75 -0.98 3.10
C SER A 55 -20.22 -0.36 1.77
N LEU A 56 -19.30 0.11 0.92
CA LEU A 56 -19.64 0.55 -0.43
C LEU A 56 -20.13 -0.60 -1.31
N ALA A 57 -19.52 -1.78 -1.21
CA ALA A 57 -19.94 -2.96 -1.96
C ALA A 57 -21.36 -3.40 -1.59
N GLU A 58 -21.70 -3.36 -0.31
CA GLU A 58 -23.03 -3.74 0.19
C GLU A 58 -24.12 -2.75 -0.21
N SER A 59 -23.82 -1.45 -0.18
CA SER A 59 -24.80 -0.38 -0.46
C SER A 59 -24.99 -0.07 -1.95
N HIS A 60 -23.94 -0.10 -2.76
CA HIS A 60 -23.96 0.35 -4.16
C HIS A 60 -23.46 -0.71 -5.16
N GLY A 61 -23.10 -1.90 -4.67
CA GLY A 61 -22.53 -2.99 -5.44
C GLY A 61 -21.01 -2.87 -5.61
N VAL A 62 -20.37 -4.01 -5.83
CA VAL A 62 -18.91 -4.15 -5.95
C VAL A 62 -18.33 -3.29 -7.10
N GLN A 63 -19.13 -2.99 -8.13
CA GLN A 63 -18.72 -2.14 -9.24
C GLN A 63 -18.24 -0.73 -8.85
N VAL A 64 -18.72 -0.17 -7.73
CA VAL A 64 -18.34 1.18 -7.27
C VAL A 64 -17.02 1.15 -6.48
N VAL A 65 -16.64 0.00 -5.93
CA VAL A 65 -15.39 -0.16 -5.16
C VAL A 65 -14.16 0.00 -6.05
N PHE A 66 -14.21 -0.55 -7.27
CA PHE A 66 -13.09 -0.46 -8.21
C PHE A 66 -12.70 0.97 -8.60
N PRO A 67 -13.62 1.84 -9.09
CA PRO A 67 -13.29 3.23 -9.39
C PRO A 67 -12.91 4.02 -8.14
N PHE A 68 -13.51 3.72 -6.98
CA PHE A 68 -13.14 4.36 -5.72
C PHE A 68 -11.66 4.09 -5.35
N VAL A 69 -11.23 2.82 -5.40
CA VAL A 69 -9.84 2.43 -5.15
C VAL A 69 -8.91 3.03 -6.21
N ALA A 70 -9.33 3.08 -7.48
CA ALA A 70 -8.55 3.67 -8.56
C ALA A 70 -8.28 5.17 -8.36
N ILE A 71 -9.30 5.94 -7.96
CA ILE A 71 -9.15 7.37 -7.64
C ILE A 71 -8.21 7.55 -6.45
N PHE A 72 -8.39 6.75 -5.39
CA PHE A 72 -7.54 6.81 -4.20
C PHE A 72 -6.06 6.53 -4.52
N MET A 73 -5.78 5.48 -5.32
CA MET A 73 -4.44 5.19 -5.82
C MET A 73 -3.89 6.28 -6.74
N GLY A 74 -4.72 6.88 -7.59
CA GLY A 74 -4.34 8.03 -8.41
C GLY A 74 -3.86 9.21 -7.56
N CYS A 75 -4.59 9.57 -6.51
CA CYS A 75 -4.19 10.61 -5.57
C CYS A 75 -2.87 10.25 -4.86
N ALA A 76 -2.72 9.01 -4.39
CA ALA A 76 -1.49 8.56 -3.74
C ALA A 76 -0.28 8.61 -4.69
N PHE A 77 -0.47 8.23 -5.96
CA PHE A 77 0.57 8.30 -6.98
C PHE A 77 0.97 9.75 -7.29
N LEU A 78 0.01 10.67 -7.43
CA LEU A 78 0.28 12.09 -7.63
C LEU A 78 1.05 12.69 -6.45
N LEU A 79 0.68 12.32 -5.22
CA LEU A 79 1.41 12.71 -4.02
C LEU A 79 2.85 12.18 -4.03
N ALA A 80 3.04 10.91 -4.41
CA ALA A 80 4.38 10.32 -4.53
C ALA A 80 5.24 11.05 -5.57
N LEU A 81 4.67 11.42 -6.73
CA LEU A 81 5.37 12.23 -7.73
C LEU A 81 5.73 13.63 -7.22
N TYR A 82 4.82 14.25 -6.48
CA TYR A 82 5.06 15.55 -5.85
C TYR A 82 6.21 15.50 -4.84
N LEU A 83 6.21 14.50 -3.95
CA LEU A 83 7.29 14.29 -2.98
C LEU A 83 8.63 14.02 -3.67
N ARG A 84 8.64 13.23 -4.75
CA ARG A 84 9.84 12.99 -5.56
C ARG A 84 10.39 14.26 -6.20
N LYS A 85 9.54 15.23 -6.57
CA LYS A 85 9.98 16.50 -7.17
C LYS A 85 10.65 17.43 -6.13
N ILE A 86 10.28 17.30 -4.87
CA ILE A 86 10.78 18.15 -3.77
C ILE A 86 12.10 17.61 -3.19
N SER A 87 12.30 16.29 -3.24
CA SER A 87 13.54 15.62 -2.82
C SER A 87 14.62 15.67 -3.89
#